data_AF-A0A2G2K722-F1
#
_entry.id   AF-A0A2G2K722-F1
#
_cell.length_a   1.000
_cell.length_b   1.000
_cell.length_c   1.000
_cell.angle_alpha   90.00
_cell.angle_beta   90.00
_cell.angle_gamma   90.00
#
_symmetry.space_group_name_H-M   'P 1'
#
loop_
_entity.id
_entity.type
_entity.pdbx_description
1 polymer ?
#
loop_
_entity_poly.entity_id
_entity_poly.type
_entity_poly.pdbx_seq_one_letter_code
_entity_poly.pdbx_strand_id
1 'polypeptide(L)' 'MKNKQKTLIHHSDRGLQYCTNDYQRFLNDNNILPSMTEQYDPYENAIAKELMEY' A
#
# COMPACT_ATOMS: atom_id res chain seq x y z
N MET A 1 22.84 8.21 -17.60
CA MET A 1 21.42 7.87 -17.40
C MET A 1 21.14 7.94 -15.91
N LYS A 2 20.34 8.90 -15.44
CA LYS A 2 19.97 8.96 -14.02
C LYS A 2 19.01 7.79 -13.77
N ASN A 3 19.48 6.76 -13.09
CA ASN A 3 18.60 5.74 -12.52
C ASN A 3 17.67 6.48 -11.57
N LYS A 4 16.44 6.76 -12.02
CA LYS A 4 15.36 7.13 -11.10
C LYS A 4 15.24 5.91 -10.18
N GLN A 5 15.79 6.02 -8.98
CA GLN A 5 15.45 5.16 -7.85
C GLN A 5 13.92 5.24 -7.80
N LYS A 6 13.24 4.26 -8.41
CA LYS A 6 11.79 4.22 -8.43
C LYS A 6 11.42 3.91 -7.00
N THR A 7 10.95 4.92 -6.28
CA THR A 7 10.45 4.72 -4.93
C THR A 7 9.37 3.66 -4.98
N LEU A 8 9.60 2.54 -4.29
CA LEU A 8 8.65 1.44 -4.25
C LEU A 8 7.50 1.88 -3.36
N ILE A 9 6.29 1.92 -3.90
CA ILE A 9 5.08 2.28 -3.16
C ILE A 9 4.33 0.99 -2.86
N HIS A 10 4.05 0.74 -1.59
CA HIS A 10 3.18 -0.33 -1.15
C HIS A 10 1.79 0.26 -0.88
N HIS A 11 0.82 -0.04 -1.74
CA HIS A 11 -0.56 0.39 -1.57
C HIS A 11 -1.37 -0.71 -0.87
N SER A 12 -2.02 -0.38 0.26
CA SER A 12 -2.78 -1.34 1.07
C SER A 12 -4.12 -0.75 1.56
N ASP A 13 -5.07 -1.63 1.86
CA ASP A 13 -6.32 -1.24 2.54
C ASP A 13 -6.06 -0.77 3.99
N ARG A 14 -7.02 -0.07 4.61
CA ARG A 14 -7.01 0.27 6.05
C ARG A 14 -7.26 -0.92 6.98
N GLY A 15 -6.59 -2.04 6.74
CA GLY A 15 -6.55 -3.16 7.67
C GLY A 15 -5.74 -2.82 8.91
N LEU A 16 -6.18 -3.26 10.09
CA LEU A 16 -5.46 -3.06 11.36
C LEU A 16 -4.00 -3.54 11.29
N GLN A 17 -3.75 -4.61 10.51
CA GLN A 17 -2.43 -5.16 10.23
C GLN A 17 -1.47 -4.15 9.57
N TYR A 18 -1.97 -3.33 8.65
CA TYR A 18 -1.18 -2.34 7.90
C TYR A 18 -0.96 -1.05 8.69
N CYS A 19 -1.83 -0.78 9.67
CA CYS A 19 -1.69 0.31 10.64
C CYS A 19 -0.75 -0.03 11.80
N THR A 20 -0.24 -1.26 11.92
CA THR A 20 0.68 -1.60 13.00
C THR A 20 2.02 -0.88 12.84
N ASN A 21 2.58 -0.42 13.96
CA ASN A 21 3.89 0.24 13.97
C ASN A 21 5.00 -0.67 13.41
N ASP A 22 4.90 -1.97 13.62
CA ASP A 22 5.88 -2.95 13.13
C ASP A 22 5.86 -3.05 11.61
N TYR A 23 4.67 -3.01 11.00
CA TYR A 23 4.52 -3.01 9.55
C TYR A 23 5.04 -1.72 8.91
N GLN A 24 4.73 -0.57 9.51
CA GLN A 24 5.24 0.72 9.06
C GLN A 24 6.77 0.81 9.18
N ARG A 25 7.35 0.27 10.26
CA ARG A 25 8.80 0.16 10.43
C ARG A 25 9.43 -0.72 9.36
N PHE A 26 8.86 -1.90 9.11
CA PHE A 26 9.31 -2.80 8.06
C PHE A 26 9.36 -2.11 6.68
N LEU A 27 8.31 -1.37 6.32
CA LEU A 27 8.27 -0.64 5.05
C LEU A 27 9.34 0.46 5.00
N ASN A 28 9.49 1.23 6.08
CA ASN A 28 10.49 2.29 6.16
C ASN A 28 11.92 1.76 6.08
N ASP A 29 12.22 0.65 6.77
CA ASP A 29 13.53 0.00 6.76
C ASP A 29 13.91 -0.52 5.36
N ASN A 30 12.91 -0.88 4.55
CA ASN A 30 13.08 -1.32 3.17
C ASN A 30 13.00 -0.17 2.15
N ASN A 31 12.94 1.09 2.58
CA ASN A 31 12.75 2.27 1.71
C ASN A 31 11.48 2.18 0.83
N ILE A 32 10.42 1.59 1.37
CA ILE A 32 9.11 1.45 0.73
C ILE A 32 8.19 2.51 1.30
N LEU A 33 7.53 3.28 0.42
CA LEU A 33 6.51 4.24 0.83
C LEU A 33 5.17 3.53 1.02
N PRO A 34 4.59 3.53 2.24
CA PRO A 34 3.22 3.10 2.45
C PRO A 34 2.23 4.10 1.84
N SER A 35 1.22 3.60 1.16
CA SER A 35 0.04 4.33 0.72
C SER A 35 -1.18 3.55 1.16
N MET A 36 -2.11 4.19 1.89
CA MET A 36 -3.33 3.53 2.37
C MET A 36 -4.55 4.26 1.84
N THR A 37 -5.64 3.52 1.60
CA THR A 37 -6.93 4.11 1.21
C THR A 37 -7.52 4.95 2.36
N GLU A 38 -7.62 6.27 2.20
CA GLU A 38 -8.11 7.19 3.26
C GLU A 38 -9.59 7.01 3.60
N GLN A 39 -10.38 6.46 2.67
CA GLN A 39 -11.80 6.19 2.85
C GLN A 39 -12.07 4.69 2.71
N TYR A 40 -12.87 4.15 3.64
CA TYR A 40 -13.37 2.78 3.55
C TYR A 40 -14.53 2.86 2.55
N ASP A 41 -14.20 3.18 1.30
CA ASP A 41 -15.17 3.22 0.23
C ASP A 41 -15.30 1.78 -0.30
N PRO A 42 -16.42 1.09 -0.04
CA PRO A 42 -16.62 -0.28 -0.50
C PRO A 42 -16.48 -0.42 -2.01
N TYR A 43 -16.64 0.67 -2.76
CA TYR A 43 -16.56 0.69 -4.22
C TYR A 43 -15.12 0.54 -4.73
N GLU A 44 -14.16 1.27 -4.16
CA GLU A 44 -12.73 1.15 -4.51
C GLU A 44 -12.21 -0.26 -4.20
N ASN A 45 -12.59 -0.81 -3.05
CA ASN A 45 -12.21 -2.17 -2.66
C ASN A 45 -12.87 -3.25 -3.54
N ALA A 46 -14.08 -3.01 -4.04
CA ALA A 46 -14.75 -3.93 -4.96
C ALA A 46 -14.04 -3.97 -6.33
N ILE A 47 -13.65 -2.80 -6.87
CA ILE A 47 -12.90 -2.72 -8.13
C ILE A 47 -11.51 -3.35 -7.99
N ALA A 48 -10.81 -3.10 -6.88
CA ALA A 48 -9.49 -3.71 -6.65
C ALA A 48 -9.58 -5.24 -6.58
N LYS A 49 -10.62 -5.79 -5.94
CA LYS A 49 -10.85 -7.25 -5.90
C LYS A 49 -11.15 -7.82 -7.28
N GLU A 50 -12.00 -7.15 -8.05
CA GLU A 50 -12.35 -7.59 -9.40
C GLU A 50 -11.16 -7.57 -10.36
N LEU A 51 -10.24 -6.61 -10.21
CA LEU A 51 -8.97 -6.57 -10.98
C LEU A 51 -7.93 -7.61 -10.51
N MET A 52 -7.99 -8.07 -9.26
CA MET A 52 -7.05 -9.07 -8.72
C MET A 52 -7.50 -10.51 -8.96
N GLU A 53 -8.79 -10.75 -9.17
CA GLU A 53 -9.36 -12.08 -9.44
C GLU A 53 -9.38 -12.47 -10.94
N TYR A 54 -8.87 -11.61 -11.83
CA TYR A 54 -8.75 -11.84 -13.27
C TYR A 54 -7.29 -11.99 -13.72
#